data_AF-A0A957U527-F1
#
_entry.id   AF-A0A957U527-F1
#
_cell.length_a   1.000
_cell.length_b   1.000
_cell.length_c   1.000
_cell.angle_alpha   90.00
_cell.angle_beta   90.00
_cell.angle_gamma   90.00
#
_symmetry.space_group_name_H-M   'P 1'
#
loop_
_entity.id
_entity.type
_entity.pdbx_description
1 polymer ?
#
loop_
_entity_poly.entity_id
_entity_poly.type
_entity_poly.pdbx_seq_one_letter_code
_entity_poly.pdbx_strand_id
1 'polypeptide(L)'
;MSNQREHRETASSPIAVVGVSALFPGSTDVRGFWRSIVEGQDQIKEIPPNYWLIDDYYDPNPAAPDKTYGKRGAFLDEVPFDAMTFGVPPNVIQQTDTSQLLGLIVAQQVLEDAAGG
;
A
#
# COMPACT_ATOMS: atom_id res chain seq x y z
N MET A 1 57.01 -10.39 -3.96
CA MET A 1 56.32 -9.21 -4.51
C MET A 1 54.83 -9.46 -4.37
N SER A 2 54.23 -8.99 -3.27
CA SER A 2 52.83 -9.26 -2.92
C SER A 2 51.93 -8.26 -3.64
N ASN A 3 51.02 -8.75 -4.48
CA ASN A 3 50.09 -7.93 -5.24
C ASN A 3 48.89 -7.61 -4.34
N GLN A 4 48.95 -6.48 -3.64
CA GLN A 4 47.81 -5.93 -2.90
C GLN A 4 46.77 -5.46 -3.91
N ARG A 5 45.66 -6.20 -4.01
CA ARG A 5 44.46 -5.72 -4.69
C ARG A 5 43.98 -4.49 -3.94
N GLU A 6 44.11 -3.31 -4.55
CA GLU A 6 43.48 -2.08 -4.08
C GLU A 6 41.97 -2.32 -3.96
N HIS A 7 41.47 -2.38 -2.73
CA HIS A 7 40.05 -2.32 -2.45
C HIS A 7 39.64 -0.87 -2.73
N ARG A 8 39.22 -0.59 -3.96
CA ARG A 8 38.65 0.72 -4.30
C ARG A 8 37.34 0.82 -3.53
N GLU A 9 37.35 1.55 -2.41
CA GLU A 9 36.13 2.02 -1.76
C GLU A 9 35.35 2.80 -2.82
N THR A 10 34.31 2.16 -3.37
CA THR A 10 33.35 2.86 -4.19
C THR A 10 32.51 3.67 -3.21
N ALA A 11 32.87 4.93 -3.01
CA ALA A 11 31.97 5.86 -2.36
C ALA A 11 30.65 5.83 -3.15
N SER A 12 29.63 5.19 -2.58
CA SER A 12 28.33 5.05 -3.22
C SER A 12 27.77 6.44 -3.50
N SER A 13 27.41 6.71 -4.75
CA SER A 13 26.76 7.98 -5.11
C SER A 13 25.48 8.16 -4.30
N PRO A 14 25.22 9.33 -3.70
CA PRO A 14 23.98 9.59 -2.99
C PRO A 14 22.75 9.37 -3.89
N ILE A 15 21.71 8.73 -3.36
CA ILE A 15 20.44 8.50 -4.05
C ILE A 15 19.39 9.47 -3.52
N ALA A 16 18.73 10.21 -4.41
CA ALA A 16 17.65 11.12 -4.05
C ALA A 16 16.28 10.45 -4.23
N VAL A 17 15.37 10.68 -3.29
CA VAL A 17 13.94 10.40 -3.46
C VAL A 17 13.31 11.65 -4.05
N VAL A 18 12.83 11.57 -5.29
CA VAL A 18 12.33 12.73 -6.06
C VAL A 18 10.82 12.75 -6.25
N GLY A 19 10.12 11.70 -5.82
CA GLY A 19 8.66 11.65 -5.79
C GLY A 19 8.16 10.61 -4.79
N VAL A 20 6.93 10.79 -4.33
CA VAL A 20 6.28 9.89 -3.38
C VAL A 20 4.79 9.76 -3.69
N SER A 21 4.28 8.52 -3.70
CA SER A 21 2.84 8.25 -3.67
C SER A 21 2.54 7.06 -2.76
N ALA A 22 1.35 7.07 -2.16
CA ALA A 22 0.85 5.97 -1.36
C ALA A 22 -0.69 6.06 -1.20
N LEU A 23 -1.31 4.89 -1.01
CA LEU A 23 -2.71 4.76 -0.60
C LEU A 23 -2.75 4.31 0.86
N PHE A 24 -3.50 5.04 1.68
CA PHE A 24 -3.68 4.73 3.11
C PHE A 24 -5.15 4.78 3.52
N PRO A 25 -5.52 4.11 4.61
CA PRO A 25 -6.85 4.24 5.20
C PRO A 25 -7.20 5.72 5.45
N GLY A 26 -8.34 6.16 4.93
CA GLY A 26 -8.82 7.55 5.02
C GLY A 26 -8.14 8.55 4.06
N SER A 27 -7.19 8.12 3.21
CA SER A 27 -6.57 9.00 2.22
C SER A 27 -6.02 8.25 1.00
N THR A 28 -6.36 8.74 -0.19
CA THR A 28 -5.82 8.23 -1.47
C THR A 28 -4.60 9.02 -1.96
N ASP A 29 -4.04 9.90 -1.12
CA ASP A 29 -2.81 10.64 -1.43
C ASP A 29 -1.94 10.89 -0.19
N VAL A 30 -0.68 11.25 -0.43
CA VAL A 30 0.35 11.46 0.61
C VAL A 30 0.05 12.69 1.48
N ARG A 31 -0.61 13.72 0.94
CA ARG A 31 -0.94 14.93 1.70
C ARG A 31 -2.05 14.66 2.71
N GLY A 32 -3.07 13.90 2.32
CA GLY A 32 -4.11 13.45 3.21
C GLY A 32 -3.58 12.49 4.28
N PHE A 33 -2.65 11.58 3.92
CA PHE A 33 -1.98 10.74 4.90
C PHE A 33 -1.16 11.58 5.90
N TRP A 34 -0.37 12.54 5.42
CA TRP A 34 0.40 13.44 6.27
C TRP A 34 -0.49 14.23 7.24
N ARG A 35 -1.63 14.74 6.75
CA ARG A 35 -2.62 15.41 7.58
C ARG A 35 -3.16 14.49 8.68
N SER A 36 -3.51 13.24 8.36
CA SER A 36 -3.97 12.26 9.36
C SER A 36 -2.93 12.03 10.45
N ILE A 37 -1.64 11.98 10.12
CA ILE A 37 -0.55 11.87 11.11
C ILE A 37 -0.49 13.11 12.00
N VAL A 38 -0.43 14.30 11.40
CA VAL A 38 -0.26 15.57 12.14
C VAL A 38 -1.44 15.84 13.06
N GLU A 39 -2.65 15.45 12.64
CA GLU A 39 -3.88 15.59 13.43
C GLU A 39 -4.09 14.44 14.43
N GLY A 40 -3.26 13.38 14.40
CA GLY A 40 -3.38 12.23 15.30
C GLY A 40 -4.65 11.40 15.07
N GLN A 41 -5.11 11.28 13.83
CA GLN A 41 -6.34 10.56 13.49
C GLN A 41 -6.17 9.03 13.62
N ASP A 42 -7.09 8.38 14.34
CA ASP A 42 -7.21 6.92 14.39
C ASP A 42 -8.05 6.40 13.22
N GLN A 43 -7.41 5.66 12.30
CA GLN A 43 -8.05 5.08 11.12
C GLN A 43 -8.46 3.60 11.31
N ILE A 44 -8.35 3.06 12.53
CA ILE A 44 -8.73 1.68 12.86
C ILE A 44 -10.26 1.60 13.05
N LYS A 45 -10.92 0.90 12.13
CA LYS A 45 -12.37 0.66 12.13
C LYS A 45 -12.71 -0.82 12.32
N GLU A 46 -13.99 -1.11 12.57
CA GLU A 46 -14.50 -2.48 12.51
C GLU A 46 -14.34 -3.03 11.07
N ILE A 47 -14.24 -4.35 10.92
CA ILE A 47 -14.17 -4.99 9.60
C ILE A 47 -15.41 -4.58 8.77
N PRO A 48 -15.23 -4.10 7.52
CA PRO A 48 -16.36 -3.74 6.68
C PRO A 48 -17.31 -4.92 6.43
N PRO A 49 -18.64 -4.70 6.44
CA PRO A 49 -19.62 -5.78 6.32
C PRO A 49 -19.60 -6.50 4.96
N ASN A 50 -18.95 -5.92 3.95
CA ASN A 50 -18.77 -6.48 2.61
C ASN A 50 -17.47 -7.29 2.44
N TYR A 51 -16.69 -7.50 3.50
CA TYR A 51 -15.44 -8.28 3.45
C TYR A 51 -15.69 -9.74 3.83
N TRP A 52 -16.01 -9.98 5.10
CA TRP A 52 -16.43 -11.29 5.62
C TRP A 52 -17.31 -11.13 6.86
N LEU A 53 -18.04 -12.18 7.23
CA LEU A 53 -18.81 -12.20 8.46
C LEU A 53 -17.86 -12.43 9.64
N ILE A 54 -17.83 -11.48 10.57
CA ILE A 54 -16.92 -11.54 11.74
C ILE A 54 -17.22 -12.78 12.59
N ASP A 55 -18.50 -13.13 12.76
CA ASP A 55 -18.95 -14.26 13.59
C ASP A 55 -18.44 -15.63 13.09
N ASP A 56 -18.08 -15.74 11.80
CA ASP A 56 -17.53 -16.96 11.23
C ASP A 56 -16.08 -17.21 11.69
N TYR A 57 -15.34 -16.17 12.09
CA TYR A 57 -13.90 -16.24 12.33
C TYR A 57 -13.45 -15.68 13.68
N TYR A 58 -14.29 -14.91 14.39
CA TYR A 58 -13.90 -14.29 15.65
C TYR A 58 -13.98 -15.26 16.83
N ASP A 59 -12.92 -15.28 17.64
CA ASP A 59 -12.92 -15.86 18.99
C ASP A 59 -12.04 -14.99 19.90
N PRO A 60 -12.52 -14.54 21.07
CA PRO A 60 -11.71 -13.75 21.99
C PRO A 60 -10.48 -14.51 22.56
N ASN A 61 -10.44 -15.84 22.49
CA ASN A 61 -9.30 -16.67 22.86
C ASN A 61 -8.27 -16.75 21.71
N PRO A 62 -7.05 -16.17 21.86
CA PRO A 62 -6.03 -16.22 20.82
C PRO A 62 -5.51 -17.63 20.49
N ALA A 63 -5.78 -18.62 21.34
CA ALA A 63 -5.40 -20.02 21.13
C ALA A 63 -6.50 -20.86 20.48
N ALA A 64 -7.67 -20.28 20.18
CA ALA A 64 -8.74 -21.00 19.50
C ALA A 64 -8.27 -21.37 18.06
N PRO A 65 -8.35 -22.66 17.67
CA PRO A 65 -7.93 -23.10 16.35
C PRO A 65 -8.83 -22.49 15.26
N ASP A 66 -8.23 -22.14 14.12
CA ASP A 66 -8.92 -21.60 12.94
C ASP A 66 -9.75 -20.32 13.19
N LYS A 67 -9.43 -19.57 14.25
CA LYS A 67 -10.09 -18.32 14.65
C LYS A 67 -9.10 -17.17 14.79
N THR A 68 -9.61 -15.95 14.77
CA THR A 68 -8.87 -14.71 15.04
C THR A 68 -9.50 -13.95 16.20
N TYR A 69 -8.66 -13.38 17.08
CA TYR A 69 -9.11 -12.44 18.12
C TYR A 69 -9.16 -10.99 17.60
N GLY A 70 -8.76 -10.76 16.34
CA GLY A 70 -8.82 -9.45 15.68
C GLY A 70 -10.14 -9.26 14.95
N LYS A 71 -10.88 -8.20 15.30
CA LYS A 71 -12.12 -7.78 14.61
C LYS A 71 -12.09 -6.34 14.07
N ARG A 72 -10.95 -5.67 14.24
CA ARG A 72 -10.70 -4.29 13.82
C ARG A 72 -9.44 -4.22 12.99
N GLY A 73 -9.41 -3.27 12.07
CA GLY A 73 -8.28 -3.01 11.18
C GLY A 73 -8.40 -1.65 10.51
N ALA A 74 -7.38 -1.26 9.76
CA ALA A 74 -7.45 -0.09 8.91
C ALA A 74 -7.58 -0.57 7.46
N PHE A 75 -8.57 -0.05 6.74
CA PHE A 75 -8.92 -0.51 5.40
C PHE A 75 -8.91 0.68 4.46
N LEU A 76 -8.39 0.46 3.25
CA LEU A 76 -8.53 1.43 2.17
C LEU A 76 -10.02 1.68 1.90
N ASP A 77 -10.33 2.94 1.58
CA ASP A 77 -11.62 3.25 0.99
C ASP A 77 -11.66 2.78 -0.46
N GLU A 78 -12.83 2.85 -1.10
CA GLU A 78 -12.97 2.44 -2.49
C GLU A 78 -12.06 3.29 -3.39
N VAL A 79 -11.14 2.63 -4.08
CA VAL A 79 -10.22 3.28 -5.02
C VAL A 79 -10.66 2.91 -6.45
N PRO A 80 -11.14 3.88 -7.25
CA PRO A 80 -11.55 3.61 -8.62
C PRO A 80 -10.34 3.19 -9.45
N PHE A 81 -10.50 2.14 -10.26
CA PHE A 81 -9.49 1.68 -11.21
C PHE A 81 -10.02 1.76 -12.65
N ASP A 82 -9.44 2.63 -13.47
CA ASP A 82 -9.76 2.71 -14.89
C ASP A 82 -8.84 1.79 -15.70
N ALA A 83 -9.34 0.58 -15.95
CA ALA A 83 -8.60 -0.43 -16.69
C ALA A 83 -8.20 -0.01 -18.10
N MET A 84 -8.99 0.85 -18.77
CA MET A 84 -8.70 1.27 -20.14
C MET A 84 -7.48 2.19 -20.19
N THR A 85 -7.34 3.08 -19.20
CA THR A 85 -6.16 3.96 -19.05
C THR A 85 -4.86 3.15 -18.90
N PHE A 86 -4.92 1.97 -18.27
CA PHE A 86 -3.76 1.08 -18.11
C PHE A 86 -3.63 0.01 -19.21
N GLY A 87 -4.51 0.01 -20.22
CA GLY A 87 -4.50 -1.02 -21.27
C GLY A 87 -4.83 -2.42 -20.77
N VAL A 88 -5.54 -2.53 -19.63
CA VAL A 88 -5.96 -3.78 -19.01
C VAL A 88 -7.34 -4.19 -19.55
N PRO A 89 -7.49 -5.35 -20.20
CA PRO A 89 -8.79 -5.81 -20.66
C PRO A 89 -9.78 -6.01 -19.49
N PRO A 90 -11.04 -5.54 -19.57
CA PRO A 90 -11.97 -5.59 -18.43
C PRO A 90 -12.23 -6.99 -17.85
N ASN A 91 -12.14 -8.03 -18.68
CA ASN A 91 -12.38 -9.42 -18.29
C ASN A 91 -11.26 -10.03 -17.41
N VAL A 92 -10.09 -9.39 -17.33
CA VAL A 92 -8.98 -9.88 -16.49
C VAL A 92 -8.96 -9.23 -15.11
N ILE A 93 -9.68 -8.11 -14.91
CA ILE A 93 -9.69 -7.36 -13.64
C ILE A 93 -10.06 -8.27 -12.47
N GLN A 94 -11.14 -9.04 -12.61
CA GLN A 94 -11.64 -9.93 -11.56
C GLN A 94 -10.69 -11.10 -11.22
N GLN A 95 -9.72 -11.37 -12.10
CA GLN A 95 -8.71 -12.43 -11.93
C GLN A 95 -7.35 -11.85 -11.53
N THR A 96 -7.22 -10.52 -11.51
CA THR A 96 -5.97 -9.83 -11.19
C THR A 96 -5.96 -9.51 -9.71
N ASP A 97 -4.83 -9.77 -9.05
CA ASP A 97 -4.68 -9.46 -7.64
C ASP A 97 -4.87 -7.94 -7.39
N THR A 98 -5.64 -7.59 -6.37
CA THR A 98 -5.96 -6.18 -6.05
C THR A 98 -4.70 -5.35 -5.81
N SER A 99 -3.65 -5.92 -5.20
CA SER A 99 -2.39 -5.21 -4.97
C SER A 99 -1.67 -4.84 -6.26
N GLN A 100 -1.81 -5.65 -7.32
CA GLN A 100 -1.24 -5.33 -8.63
C GLN A 100 -1.97 -4.16 -9.29
N LEU A 101 -3.31 -4.16 -9.22
CA LEU A 101 -4.13 -3.07 -9.76
C LEU A 101 -3.87 -1.75 -9.02
N LEU A 102 -3.84 -1.78 -7.68
CA LEU A 102 -3.52 -0.61 -6.87
C LEU A 102 -2.07 -0.15 -7.06
N GLY A 103 -1.14 -1.08 -7.31
CA GLY A 103 0.24 -0.78 -7.61
C GLY A 103 0.39 0.08 -8.87
N LEU A 104 -0.42 -0.15 -9.91
CA LEU A 104 -0.44 0.68 -11.12
C LEU A 104 -0.88 2.12 -10.83
N ILE A 105 -1.88 2.29 -9.96
CA ILE A 105 -2.35 3.62 -9.53
C ILE A 105 -1.22 4.38 -8.83
N VAL A 106 -0.57 3.75 -7.84
CA VAL A 106 0.51 4.39 -7.06
C VAL A 106 1.72 4.68 -7.95
N ALA A 107 2.05 3.77 -8.88
CA ALA A 107 3.13 3.96 -9.84
C ALA A 107 2.88 5.14 -10.77
N GLN A 108 1.64 5.33 -11.26
CA GLN A 108 1.30 6.51 -12.05
C GLN A 108 1.42 7.78 -11.21
N GLN A 109 0.81 7.81 -10.03
CA GLN A 109 0.82 8.98 -9.15
C GLN A 109 2.23 9.42 -8.75
N VAL A 110 3.15 8.48 -8.48
CA VAL A 110 4.54 8.83 -8.11
C VAL A 110 5.33 9.39 -9.30
N LEU A 111 5.03 8.94 -10.52
CA LEU A 111 5.64 9.51 -11.73
C LEU A 111 5.15 10.94 -11.97
N GLU A 112 3.86 11.20 -11.74
CA GLU A 112 3.28 12.56 -11.82
C GLU A 112 3.88 13.50 -10.76
N ASP A 113 4.00 13.04 -9.51
CA ASP A 113 4.63 13.80 -8.41
C ASP A 113 6.10 14.11 -8.72
N ALA A 114 6.86 13.13 -9.19
CA ALA A 114 8.27 13.31 -9.54
C ALA A 114 8.49 14.24 -10.74
N ALA A 115 7.53 14.32 -11.67
CA ALA A 115 7.61 15.15 -12.86
C ALA A 115 7.20 16.62 -12.62
N GLY A 116 6.75 16.97 -11.42
CA GLY A 116 6.41 18.34 -11.03
C GLY A 116 4.94 18.72 -11.15
N GLY A 117 4.05 17.75 -11.39
CA GLY A 117 2.59 17.98 -11.55
C GLY A 117 2.19 18.58 -12.88
#